data_AF-A0A831ZZZ4-F1
#
_entry.id   AF-A0A831ZZZ4-F1
#
_cell.length_a   1.000
_cell.length_b   1.000
_cell.length_c   1.000
_cell.angle_alpha   90.00
_cell.angle_beta   90.00
_cell.angle_gamma   90.00
#
_symmetry.space_group_name_H-M   'P 1'
#
loop_
_entity.id
_entity.type
_entity.pdbx_description
1 polymer ?
#
loop_
_entity_poly.entity_id
_entity_poly.type
_entity_poly.pdbx_seq_one_letter_code
_entity_poly.pdbx_strand_id
1 'polypeptide(L)' 'MALMFALAVLGTGLAAAGGQAQKKCPVMGGPINKDIYVDYQGKRIYFCCPACPEEFKKDPDKYLKKLEAEGVILEKAPTP' A
#
# COMPACT_ATOMS: atom_id res chain seq x y z
N MET A 1 46.77 -20.67 10.84
CA MET A 1 45.80 -20.99 9.77
C MET A 1 44.55 -21.57 10.44
N ALA A 2 43.64 -20.70 10.88
CA ALA A 2 42.28 -21.06 11.28
C ALA A 2 41.47 -19.76 11.28
N LEU A 3 40.90 -19.47 10.11
CA LEU A 3 39.96 -18.38 9.87
C LEU A 3 38.61 -18.75 10.50
N MET A 4 38.35 -18.27 11.72
CA MET A 4 37.02 -18.25 12.36
C MET A 4 37.08 -17.05 13.33
N PHE A 5 36.26 -16.01 13.28
CA PHE A 5 34.82 -15.98 13.20
C PHE A 5 34.39 -14.65 12.58
N ALA A 6 33.52 -14.73 11.57
CA ALA A 6 32.73 -13.61 11.12
C ALA A 6 31.84 -13.11 12.27
N LEU A 7 32.10 -11.90 12.79
CA LEU A 7 31.07 -11.20 13.56
C LEU A 7 30.05 -10.66 12.58
N ALA A 8 28.94 -11.39 12.55
CA ALA A 8 27.74 -11.11 11.79
C ALA A 8 27.25 -9.69 12.04
N VAL A 9 26.90 -9.05 10.92
CA VAL A 9 26.22 -7.77 10.81
C VAL A 9 24.92 -7.83 11.63
N LEU A 10 24.87 -7.09 12.74
CA LEU A 10 23.62 -6.81 13.46
C LEU A 10 22.79 -5.81 12.63
N GLY A 11 22.18 -6.31 11.56
CA GLY A 11 21.15 -5.60 10.81
C GLY A 11 19.85 -5.60 11.60
N THR A 12 19.68 -4.65 12.53
CA THR A 12 18.36 -4.28 13.06
C THR A 12 17.61 -3.49 11.98
N GLY A 13 16.97 -4.22 11.08
CA GLY A 13 16.05 -3.62 10.12
C GLY A 13 14.93 -4.61 9.88
N LEU A 14 13.79 -4.41 10.55
CA LEU A 14 12.45 -4.63 10.01
C LEU A 14 11.43 -4.14 11.06
N ALA A 15 11.15 -2.83 11.04
CA ALA A 15 9.87 -2.35 11.56
C ALA A 15 8.79 -2.89 10.60
N ALA A 16 8.22 -4.05 10.92
CA ALA A 16 7.04 -4.55 10.24
C ALA A 16 5.86 -3.66 10.64
N ALA A 17 5.55 -2.67 9.80
CA ALA A 17 4.31 -1.91 9.87
C ALA A 17 3.14 -2.90 9.66
N GLY A 18 2.55 -3.34 10.78
CA GLY A 18 1.38 -4.20 10.79
C GLY A 18 0.14 -3.39 10.42
N GLY A 19 -0.25 -3.42 9.15
CA GLY A 19 -1.55 -2.93 8.73
C GLY A 19 -2.21 -3.88 7.74
N GLN A 20 -3.50 -3.68 7.51
CA GLN A 20 -4.35 -4.64 6.81
C GLN A 20 -4.40 -4.33 5.32
N ALA A 21 -4.41 -5.37 4.48
CA ALA A 21 -4.59 -5.19 3.04
C ALA A 21 -5.93 -4.47 2.75
N GLN A 22 -5.95 -3.66 1.69
CA GLN A 22 -7.15 -2.96 1.28
C GLN A 22 -8.27 -3.94 0.92
N LYS A 23 -9.44 -3.79 1.55
CA LYS A 23 -10.65 -4.58 1.26
C LYS A 23 -11.81 -3.73 0.74
N LYS A 24 -11.77 -2.43 1.00
CA LYS A 24 -12.84 -1.47 0.67
C LYS A 24 -12.35 -0.36 -0.25
N CYS A 25 -13.24 0.09 -1.11
CA CYS A 25 -13.04 1.24 -1.98
C CYS A 25 -12.99 2.53 -1.13
N PRO A 26 -11.95 3.37 -1.25
CA PRO A 26 -11.84 4.57 -0.43
C PRO A 26 -12.90 5.63 -0.75
N VAL A 27 -13.40 5.62 -1.99
CA VAL A 27 -14.39 6.56 -2.52
C VAL A 27 -15.79 6.22 -2.02
N MET A 28 -16.27 5.01 -2.31
CA MET A 28 -17.67 4.60 -2.06
C MET A 28 -17.84 3.60 -0.91
N GLY A 29 -16.75 3.02 -0.39
CA GLY A 29 -16.80 2.03 0.71
C GLY A 29 -17.17 0.59 0.31
N GLY A 30 -17.53 0.35 -0.96
CA GLY A 30 -17.85 -0.99 -1.48
C GLY A 30 -16.64 -1.94 -1.55
N PRO A 31 -16.84 -3.25 -1.76
CA PRO A 31 -15.75 -4.22 -1.90
C PRO A 31 -14.88 -3.90 -3.12
N ILE A 32 -13.56 -4.01 -2.98
CA ILE A 32 -12.64 -3.72 -4.08
C ILE A 32 -12.69 -4.77 -5.19
N ASN A 33 -12.44 -4.33 -6.42
CA ASN A 33 -12.09 -5.17 -7.55
C ASN A 33 -10.60 -4.97 -7.84
N LYS A 34 -9.84 -6.08 -7.88
CA LYS A 34 -8.38 -6.05 -8.12
C LYS A 34 -8.00 -5.67 -9.55
N ASP A 35 -8.93 -5.72 -10.49
CA ASP A 35 -8.73 -5.29 -11.88
C ASP A 35 -8.88 -3.77 -12.04
N ILE A 36 -9.46 -3.09 -11.06
CA ILE A 36 -9.70 -1.64 -11.08
C ILE A 36 -8.80 -1.00 -10.04
N TYR A 37 -7.70 -0.42 -10.49
CA TYR A 37 -6.72 0.21 -9.62
C TYR A 37 -6.08 1.45 -10.25
N VAL A 38 -5.45 2.25 -9.41
CA VAL A 38 -4.51 3.29 -9.81
C VAL A 38 -3.24 3.14 -9.00
N ASP A 39 -2.12 3.37 -9.67
CA ASP A 39 -0.83 3.45 -9.02
C ASP A 39 -0.54 4.94 -8.74
N TYR A 40 -0.34 5.28 -7.48
CA TYR A 40 -0.12 6.64 -7.03
C TYR A 40 0.92 6.65 -5.89
N GLN A 41 1.97 7.48 -6.03
CA GLN A 41 3.09 7.57 -5.08
C GLN A 41 3.74 6.20 -4.77
N GLY A 42 3.84 5.31 -5.76
CA GLY A 42 4.41 3.97 -5.57
C GLY A 42 3.53 3.00 -4.79
N LYS A 43 2.28 3.39 -4.49
CA LYS A 43 1.26 2.56 -3.86
C LYS A 43 0.17 2.25 -4.89
N ARG A 44 -0.37 1.03 -4.85
CA ARG A 44 -1.51 0.58 -5.65
C ARG A 44 -2.79 0.69 -4.83
N ILE A 45 -3.74 1.46 -5.34
CA ILE A 45 -5.04 1.69 -4.70
C ILE A 45 -6.11 1.01 -5.56
N TYR A 46 -6.89 0.12 -4.95
CA TYR A 46 -7.96 -0.60 -5.63
C TYR A 46 -9.32 0.11 -5.47
N PHE A 47 -10.24 -0.14 -6.40
CA PHE A 47 -11.57 0.45 -6.39
C PHE A 47 -12.65 -0.58 -6.68
N CYS A 48 -13.89 -0.24 -6.32
CA CYS A 48 -15.04 -1.11 -6.59
C CYS A 48 -15.65 -0.92 -7.99
N CYS A 49 -15.31 0.18 -8.68
CA CYS A 49 -16.02 0.62 -9.88
C CYS A 49 -15.12 1.41 -10.83
N PRO A 50 -15.38 1.42 -12.16
CA PRO A 50 -14.55 2.14 -13.13
C PRO A 50 -14.65 3.68 -13.02
N ALA A 51 -15.71 4.21 -12.39
CA ALA A 51 -15.84 5.65 -12.12
C ALA A 51 -15.03 6.12 -10.90
N CYS A 52 -14.69 5.20 -9.99
CA CYS A 52 -14.03 5.49 -8.72
C CYS A 52 -12.59 6.04 -8.88
N PRO A 53 -11.76 5.58 -9.84
CA PRO A 53 -10.46 6.18 -10.14
C PRO A 53 -10.50 7.67 -10.48
N GLU A 54 -11.51 8.12 -11.21
CA GLU A 54 -11.63 9.54 -11.59
C GLU A 54 -11.93 10.41 -10.37
N GLU A 55 -12.81 9.94 -9.49
CA GLU A 55 -13.12 10.64 -8.25
C GLU A 55 -11.92 10.66 -7.29
N PHE A 56 -11.15 9.57 -7.23
CA PHE A 56 -9.90 9.53 -6.49
C PHE A 56 -8.90 10.57 -6.98
N LYS A 57 -8.75 10.74 -8.31
CA LYS A 57 -7.81 11.70 -8.90
C LYS A 57 -8.13 13.17 -8.60
N LYS A 58 -9.39 13.50 -8.24
CA LYS A 58 -9.75 14.87 -7.85
C LYS A 58 -9.15 15.29 -6.51
N ASP A 59 -8.99 14.34 -5.59
CA ASP A 59 -8.44 14.60 -4.26
C ASP A 59 -7.77 13.34 -3.66
N PRO A 60 -6.63 12.90 -4.24
CA PRO A 60 -6.00 11.64 -3.87
C PRO A 60 -5.50 11.65 -2.42
N ASP A 61 -4.99 12.79 -1.94
CA ASP A 61 -4.46 12.94 -0.58
C ASP A 61 -5.54 12.72 0.49
N LYS A 62 -6.78 13.19 0.26
CA LYS A 62 -7.91 12.94 1.15
C LYS A 62 -8.18 11.45 1.32
N TYR A 63 -8.19 10.69 0.22
CA TYR A 63 -8.48 9.26 0.26
C TYR A 63 -7.32 8.45 0.83
N LEU A 64 -6.07 8.85 0.57
CA LEU A 64 -4.90 8.22 1.16
C LEU A 64 -4.88 8.38 2.68
N LYS A 65 -5.10 9.59 3.19
CA LYS A 65 -5.17 9.85 4.64
C LYS A 65 -6.25 9.00 5.31
N LYS A 66 -7.39 8.82 4.64
CA LYS A 66 -8.46 7.94 5.13
C LYS A 66 -7.99 6.48 5.21
N LEU A 67 -7.38 5.95 4.15
CA LEU A 67 -6.85 4.59 4.14
C LEU A 67 -5.78 4.38 5.21
N GLU A 68 -4.88 5.35 5.39
CA GLU A 68 -3.84 5.32 6.42
C GLU A 68 -4.43 5.38 7.83
N ALA A 69 -5.46 6.22 8.06
CA ALA A 69 -6.18 6.30 9.33
C ALA A 69 -6.95 5.00 9.65
N GLU A 70 -7.42 4.28 8.63
CA GLU A 70 -8.03 2.95 8.75
C GLU A 70 -6.99 1.83 8.94
N GLY A 71 -5.69 2.16 8.95
CA GLY A 71 -4.60 1.18 9.08
C GLY A 71 -4.47 0.28 7.84
N VAL A 72 -4.93 0.76 6.68
CA VAL A 72 -4.85 0.03 5.42
C VAL A 72 -3.45 0.18 4.83
N ILE A 73 -2.78 -0.95 4.61
CA ILE A 73 -1.52 -1.01 3.86
C ILE A 73 -1.87 -1.20 2.40
N LEU A 74 -1.45 -0.25 1.59
CA LEU A 74 -1.59 -0.29 0.15
C LEU A 74 -0.49 -1.16 -0.44
N GLU A 75 -0.85 -1.98 -1.42
CA GLU A 75 0.11 -2.83 -2.13
C GLU A 75 1.15 -1.94 -2.83
N LYS A 76 2.40 -2.40 -2.93
CA LYS A 76 3.43 -1.64 -3.65
C LYS A 76 3.10 -1.67 -5.14
N ALA A 77 3.00 -0.51 -5.77
CA ALA A 77 2.83 -0.46 -7.21
C ALA A 77 4.11 -0.99 -7.88
N PRO A 78 3.99 -1.82 -8.94
CA PRO A 78 5.15 -2.16 -9.76
C PRO A 78 5.74 -0.86 -10.32
N THR A 79 7.03 -0.64 -10.06
CA THR A 79 7.78 0.45 -10.67
C THR A 79 7.81 0.24 -12.19
N PRO A 80 7.53 1.27 -13.00
CA PRO A 80 7.79 1.25 -14.45
C PRO A 80 9.26 0.98 -14.76
#